data_AF-A0A2W5D9S9-F1
#
_entry.id   AF-A0A2W5D9S9-F1
#
_cell.length_a   1.000
_cell.length_b   1.000
_cell.length_c   1.000
_cell.angle_alpha   90.00
_cell.angle_beta   90.00
_cell.angle_gamma   90.00
#
_symmetry.space_group_name_H-M   'P 1'
#
loop_
_entity.id
_entity.type
_entity.pdbx_description
1 polymer ?
#
loop_
_entity_poly.entity_id
_entity_poly.type
_entity_poly.pdbx_seq_one_letter_code
_entity_poly.pdbx_strand_id
1 'polypeptide(L)' 'MSVKVKRFEGEEIPDRLRKDDVDVVFEVTADDGSVEYRYSDVDAARTAVNLSEQDKADD' A
#
# COMPACT_ATOMS: atom_id res chain seq x y z
N MET A 1 -3.89 14.02 -6.66
CA MET A 1 -4.06 12.78 -7.47
C MET A 1 -2.74 12.07 -7.76
N SER A 2 -2.02 11.60 -6.76
CA SER A 2 -0.98 10.59 -6.98
C SER A 2 -0.83 9.66 -5.80
N VAL A 3 -1.67 8.62 -5.77
CA VAL A 3 -1.45 7.47 -4.90
C VAL A 3 -0.21 6.72 -5.39
N LYS A 4 0.73 6.43 -4.50
CA LYS A 4 1.94 5.66 -4.82
C LYS A 4 1.83 4.27 -4.21
N VAL A 5 2.14 3.25 -5.00
CA VAL A 5 2.23 1.87 -4.52
C VAL A 5 3.66 1.40 -4.72
N LYS A 6 4.30 0.96 -3.63
CA LYS A 6 5.65 0.40 -3.65
C LYS A 6 5.61 -1.04 -3.15
N ARG A 7 6.15 -1.96 -3.94
CA ARG A 7 6.29 -3.37 -3.57
C ARG A 7 7.67 -3.60 -2.95
N PHE A 8 7.69 -4.40 -1.89
CA PHE A 8 8.88 -4.89 -1.21
C PHE A 8 8.81 -6.42 -1.19
N GLU A 9 9.91 -7.08 -1.51
CA GLU A 9 9.98 -8.55 -1.56
C GLU A 9 11.25 -9.03 -0.85
N GLY A 10 11.12 -10.12 -0.09
CA GLY A 10 12.25 -10.78 0.60
C GLY A 10 13.12 -9.82 1.43
N GLU A 11 14.32 -9.52 0.92
CA GLU A 11 15.31 -8.68 1.60
C GLU A 11 14.94 -7.19 1.65
N GLU A 12 14.08 -6.72 0.75
CA GLU A 12 13.61 -5.32 0.72
C GLU A 12 12.54 -5.04 1.78
N ILE A 13 11.91 -6.09 2.35
CA ILE A 13 10.88 -5.95 3.37
C ILE A 13 11.52 -5.47 4.69
N PRO A 14 11.03 -4.37 5.29
CA PRO A 14 11.53 -3.89 6.58
C PRO A 14 11.43 -4.98 7.65
N ASP A 15 12.42 -5.11 8.52
CA ASP A 15 12.44 -6.16 9.57
C ASP A 15 11.20 -6.13 10.48
N ARG A 16 10.61 -4.94 10.69
CA ARG A 16 9.36 -4.75 11.44
C ARG A 16 8.12 -5.36 10.76
N LEU A 17 8.16 -5.60 9.45
CA LEU A 17 7.07 -6.17 8.64
C LEU A 17 7.40 -7.58 8.14
N ARG A 18 8.66 -8.00 8.19
CA ARG A 18 9.12 -9.34 7.82
C ARG A 18 8.55 -10.35 8.82
N LYS A 19 7.56 -11.12 8.38
CA LYS A 19 7.00 -12.27 9.12
C LYS A 19 7.38 -13.55 8.39
N ASP A 20 7.43 -14.67 9.12
CA ASP A 20 7.75 -16.00 8.55
C ASP A 20 6.88 -16.39 7.34
N ASP A 21 5.66 -15.86 7.24
CA ASP A 21 4.69 -16.19 6.18
C ASP A 21 4.48 -15.02 5.18
N VAL A 22 5.38 -14.03 5.17
CA VAL A 22 5.25 -12.83 4.34
C VAL A 22 6.46 -12.69 3.42
N ASP A 23 6.28 -13.08 2.16
CA ASP A 23 7.27 -12.90 1.08
C ASP A 23 7.14 -11.55 0.36
N VAL A 24 5.97 -10.90 0.46
CA VAL A 24 5.66 -9.64 -0.23
C VAL A 24 4.90 -8.66 0.64
N VAL A 25 5.29 -7.39 0.57
CA VAL A 25 4.60 -6.26 1.21
C VAL A 25 4.42 -5.13 0.21
N PHE A 26 3.25 -4.52 0.22
CA PHE A 26 2.91 -3.36 -0.59
C PHE A 26 2.69 -2.16 0.33
N GLU A 27 3.45 -1.10 0.14
CA GLU A 27 3.25 0.20 0.77
C GLU A 27 2.41 1.07 -0.15
N VAL A 28 1.22 1.43 0.32
CA VAL A 28 0.28 2.32 -0.37
C VAL A 28 0.37 3.68 0.32
N THR A 29 0.88 4.67 -0.39
CA THR A 29 0.93 6.07 0.07
C THR A 29 -0.21 6.84 -0.57
N ALA A 30 -1.14 7.30 0.27
CA ALA A 30 -2.22 8.19 -0.11
C ALA A 30 -1.71 9.60 -0.47
N ASP A 31 -2.55 10.39 -1.13
CA ASP A 31 -2.24 11.77 -1.49
C ASP A 31 -2.02 12.67 -0.27
N ASP A 32 -2.80 12.43 0.80
CA ASP A 32 -2.68 13.10 2.11
C ASP A 32 -1.37 12.76 2.86
N GLY A 33 -0.54 11.87 2.33
CA GLY A 33 0.70 11.41 2.95
C GLY A 33 0.52 10.26 3.94
N SER A 34 -0.71 9.76 4.10
CA SER A 34 -1.00 8.54 4.86
C SER A 34 -0.38 7.32 4.19
N VAL A 35 0.33 6.49 4.96
CA VAL A 35 1.00 5.28 4.47
C VAL A 35 0.36 4.04 5.08
N GLU A 36 -0.09 3.12 4.23
CA GLU A 36 -0.65 1.83 4.61
C GLU A 36 0.16 0.67 4.04
N TYR A 37 0.40 -0.36 4.86
CA TYR A 37 1.09 -1.57 4.43
C TYR A 37 0.09 -2.71 4.23
N ARG A 38 0.15 -3.37 3.07
CA ARG A 38 -0.69 -4.51 2.70
C ARG A 38 0.18 -5.71 2.32
N TYR A 39 -0.28 -6.91 2.66
CA TYR A 39 0.44 -8.16 2.43
C TYR A 39 -0.08 -8.93 1.20
N SER A 40 -1.12 -8.40 0.55
CA SER A 40 -1.73 -8.98 -0.64
C SER A 40 -1.86 -7.91 -1.72
N ASP A 41 -1.65 -8.31 -2.97
CA ASP A 41 -1.79 -7.46 -4.15
C ASP A 41 -3.24 -6.95 -4.29
N VAL A 42 -4.22 -7.80 -3.99
CA VAL A 42 -5.65 -7.47 -4.09
C VAL A 42 -6.01 -6.38 -3.08
N ASP A 43 -5.54 -6.52 -1.85
CA ASP A 43 -5.74 -5.52 -0.79
C ASP A 43 -5.06 -4.20 -1.11
N ALA A 44 -3.82 -4.25 -1.62
CA ALA A 44 -3.08 -3.05 -2.03
C ALA A 44 -3.79 -2.31 -3.17
N ALA A 45 -4.23 -3.04 -4.20
CA ALA A 45 -4.96 -2.47 -5.34
C ALA A 45 -6.30 -1.87 -4.90
N ARG A 46 -7.08 -2.57 -4.07
CA ARG A 46 -8.34 -2.06 -3.53
C ARG A 46 -8.14 -0.79 -2.71
N THR A 47 -7.11 -0.76 -1.86
CA THR A 47 -6.78 0.41 -1.04
C THR A 47 -6.40 1.58 -1.93
N ALA A 48 -5.53 1.37 -2.93
CA ALA A 48 -5.12 2.43 -3.85
C ALA A 48 -6.29 3.00 -4.66
N VAL A 49 -7.20 2.16 -5.13
CA VAL A 49 -8.41 2.58 -5.85
C VAL A 49 -9.33 3.39 -4.93
N ASN A 50 -9.62 2.87 -3.72
CA ASN A 50 -10.48 3.55 -2.76
C ASN A 50 -9.92 4.93 -2.36
N LEU A 51 -8.61 5.03 -2.12
CA LEU A 51 -7.93 6.30 -1.86
C LEU A 51 -8.04 7.27 -3.05
N SER A 52 -7.95 6.76 -4.27
CA SER A 52 -8.12 7.58 -5.47
C SER A 52 -9.58 7.99 -5.73
N GLU A 53 -10.56 7.24 -5.25
CA GLU A 53 -11.99 7.54 -5.39
C GLU A 53 -12.50 8.49 -4.29
N GLN A 54 -12.02 8.34 -3.05
CA GLN A 54 -12.36 9.24 -1.93
C GLN A 54 -11.99 10.70 -2.22
N ASP A 55 -10.84 10.92 -2.87
CA ASP A 55 -10.39 12.24 -3.31
C ASP A 55 -11.38 12.90 -4.32
N LYS A 56 -12.23 12.09 -4.96
CA LYS A 56 -13.14 12.52 -6.03
C LYS A 56 -14.58 12.77 -5.55
N ALA A 57 -14.90 12.41 -4.31
CA ALA A 57 -16.24 12.55 -3.73
C ALA A 57 -16.42 13.82 -2.88
N ASP A 58 -15.35 14.61 -2.70
CA ASP A 58 -15.33 15.88 -1.95
C ASP A 58 -15.14 17.10 -2.88
N ASP A 59 -15.70 17.08 -4.10
CA ASP A 59 -15.80 18.24 -5.02
C ASP A 59 -17.25 18.51 -5.46
#